data_AF-A0A1Q3H8T1-F1
#
_entry.id   AF-A0A1Q3H8T1-F1
#
_cell.length_a   1.000
_cell.length_b   1.000
_cell.length_c   1.000
_cell.angle_alpha   90.00
_cell.angle_beta   90.00
_cell.angle_gamma   90.00
#
_symmetry.space_group_name_H-M   'P 1'
#
loop_
_entity.id
_entity.type
_entity.pdbx_description
1 polymer ?
#
loop_
_entity_poly.entity_id
_entity_poly.type
_entity_poly.pdbx_seq_one_letter_code
_entity_poly.pdbx_strand_id
1 'polypeptide(L)'
;MKPLAANRLVLSRKQHRACTLSITRAELEQHLGPPLAIDDEGDGLGPRYRWECQGECGLEMLIDLPRDGAQEAVLWMKHLEVEHALEHLGLSTEHVLWRADMLEPLPLDGWAVVRQDNAGNRFDICVLSVPDHAECLARLLETRVPEQSYAMEGRGLKPAPRRTPSRGWAPPSHDEHTASL
;
A
#
# COMPACT_ATOMS: atom_id res chain seq x y z
N MET A 1 -4.59 -5.26 -11.66
CA MET A 1 -3.81 -6.07 -10.70
C MET A 1 -3.26 -7.29 -11.39
N LYS A 2 -2.16 -7.87 -10.90
CA LYS A 2 -1.60 -9.11 -11.44
C LYS A 2 -1.65 -10.20 -10.36
N PRO A 3 -2.10 -11.42 -10.69
CA PRO A 3 -1.94 -12.54 -9.78
C PRO A 3 -0.46 -12.75 -9.54
N LEU A 4 -0.09 -13.01 -8.29
CA LEU A 4 1.27 -13.40 -7.98
C LEU A 4 1.53 -14.80 -8.56
N ALA A 5 2.76 -15.03 -9.03
CA ALA A 5 3.14 -16.36 -9.50
C ALA A 5 2.90 -17.37 -8.36
N ALA A 6 2.12 -18.41 -8.64
CA ALA A 6 1.90 -19.52 -7.72
C ALA A 6 3.26 -19.99 -7.20
N ASN A 7 3.41 -20.06 -5.87
CA ASN A 7 4.62 -20.35 -5.08
C ASN A 7 5.45 -19.15 -4.57
N ARG A 8 5.02 -17.89 -4.72
CA ARG A 8 5.86 -16.75 -4.28
C ARG A 8 5.54 -16.18 -2.89
N LEU A 9 4.34 -16.36 -2.35
CA LEU A 9 4.03 -15.96 -0.98
C LEU A 9 3.72 -17.17 -0.10
N VAL A 10 4.78 -17.76 0.45
CA VAL A 10 4.63 -18.32 1.80
C VAL A 10 4.19 -17.15 2.68
N LEU A 11 3.09 -17.27 3.43
CA LEU A 11 2.73 -16.37 4.53
C LEU A 11 3.99 -16.12 5.35
N SER A 12 4.72 -15.06 5.02
CA SER A 12 5.96 -14.79 5.72
C SER A 12 5.55 -14.38 7.12
N ARG A 13 6.37 -14.69 8.13
CA ARG A 13 6.14 -14.29 9.55
C ARG A 13 5.97 -12.76 9.77
N LYS A 14 5.97 -11.96 8.70
CA LYS A 14 5.87 -10.50 8.67
C LYS A 14 4.54 -9.98 8.11
N GLN A 15 3.59 -10.83 7.73
CA GLN A 15 2.26 -10.39 7.34
C GLN A 15 1.34 -10.33 8.57
N HIS A 16 0.53 -9.28 8.62
CA HIS A 16 -0.42 -8.99 9.68
C HIS A 16 -1.84 -9.14 9.14
N ARG A 17 -2.76 -9.62 9.98
CA ARG A 17 -4.20 -9.57 9.68
C ARG A 17 -4.61 -8.10 9.64
N ALA A 18 -4.88 -7.58 8.44
CA ALA A 18 -5.19 -6.17 8.24
C ALA A 18 -6.66 -5.87 8.50
N CYS A 19 -7.56 -6.64 7.89
CA CYS A 19 -8.99 -6.49 8.11
C CYS A 19 -9.76 -7.81 7.86
N THR A 20 -11.01 -7.80 8.28
CA THR A 20 -12.00 -8.84 7.97
C THR A 20 -13.04 -8.26 7.04
N LEU A 21 -13.40 -9.00 5.99
CA LEU A 21 -14.30 -8.57 4.95
C LEU A 21 -15.58 -9.43 4.94
N SER A 22 -16.73 -8.77 4.85
CA SER A 22 -18.01 -9.37 4.50
C SER A 22 -18.15 -9.37 2.98
N ILE A 23 -17.51 -10.32 2.32
CA ILE A 23 -17.54 -10.47 0.87
C ILE A 23 -17.64 -11.94 0.49
N THR A 24 -18.43 -12.23 -0.53
CA THR A 24 -18.62 -13.61 -0.99
C THR A 24 -17.46 -14.08 -1.88
N ARG A 25 -17.32 -15.40 -2.01
CA ARG A 25 -16.39 -16.00 -2.98
C ARG A 25 -16.64 -15.49 -4.41
N ALA A 26 -17.91 -15.43 -4.83
CA ALA A 26 -18.26 -15.07 -6.20
C ALA A 26 -17.84 -13.63 -6.53
N GLU A 27 -18.01 -12.70 -5.58
CA GLU A 27 -17.55 -11.32 -5.72
C GLU A 27 -16.01 -11.26 -5.79
N LEU A 28 -15.30 -11.95 -4.90
CA LEU A 28 -13.84 -12.03 -4.97
C LEU A 28 -13.34 -12.60 -6.31
N GLU A 29 -14.00 -13.63 -6.84
CA GLU A 29 -13.66 -14.19 -8.16
C GLU A 29 -13.91 -13.21 -9.31
N GLN A 30 -14.97 -12.40 -9.23
CA GLN A 30 -15.24 -11.37 -10.21
C GLN A 30 -14.15 -10.29 -10.24
N HIS A 31 -13.62 -9.92 -9.07
CA HIS A 31 -12.58 -8.89 -8.96
C HIS A 31 -11.17 -9.41 -9.24
N LEU A 32 -10.85 -10.64 -8.81
CA LEU A 32 -9.48 -11.15 -8.73
C LEU A 32 -9.22 -12.38 -9.62
N GLY A 33 -10.27 -12.96 -10.19
CA GLY A 33 -10.20 -14.26 -10.85
C GLY A 33 -10.27 -15.44 -9.85
N PRO A 34 -10.10 -16.68 -10.34
CA PRO A 34 -10.27 -17.87 -9.51
C PRO A 34 -9.24 -17.96 -8.37
N PRO A 35 -9.61 -18.50 -7.20
CA PRO A 35 -8.69 -18.68 -6.08
C PRO A 35 -7.73 -19.85 -6.30
N LEU A 36 -6.65 -19.84 -5.53
CA LEU A 36 -5.89 -21.02 -5.16
C LEU A 36 -6.68 -21.81 -4.12
N ALA A 37 -7.00 -23.08 -4.39
CA ALA A 37 -7.59 -23.96 -3.40
C ALA A 37 -6.47 -24.53 -2.51
N ILE A 38 -6.55 -24.27 -1.21
CA ILE A 38 -5.62 -24.80 -0.21
C ILE A 38 -6.39 -25.82 0.62
N ASP A 39 -5.90 -27.06 0.60
CA ASP A 39 -6.45 -28.16 1.38
C ASP A 39 -5.86 -28.18 2.80
N ASP A 40 -6.28 -29.15 3.61
CA ASP A 40 -5.96 -29.25 5.04
C ASP A 40 -4.50 -29.69 5.27
N GLU A 41 -3.53 -28.86 4.87
CA GLU A 41 -2.11 -29.08 5.08
C GLU A 41 -1.64 -28.56 6.45
N GLY A 42 -2.29 -29.00 7.53
CA GLY A 42 -1.71 -28.98 8.89
C GLY A 42 -1.35 -27.63 9.51
N ASP A 43 -1.73 -26.50 8.90
CA ASP A 43 -1.52 -25.15 9.47
C ASP A 43 -2.57 -24.79 10.56
N GLY A 44 -3.53 -25.68 10.79
CA GLY A 44 -4.57 -25.55 11.82
C GLY A 44 -5.70 -24.59 11.45
N LEU A 45 -5.71 -24.06 10.23
CA LEU A 45 -6.69 -23.08 9.75
C LEU A 45 -7.72 -23.69 8.78
N GLY A 46 -7.60 -24.99 8.46
CA GLY A 46 -8.56 -25.74 7.67
C GLY A 46 -8.57 -25.40 6.17
N PRO A 47 -9.41 -26.10 5.37
CA PRO A 47 -9.52 -25.87 3.93
C PRO A 47 -9.98 -24.43 3.61
N ARG A 48 -9.32 -23.76 2.66
CA ARG A 48 -9.65 -22.37 2.28
C ARG A 48 -9.42 -22.06 0.81
N TYR A 49 -10.09 -21.01 0.35
CA TYR A 49 -9.77 -20.32 -0.89
C TYR A 49 -8.77 -19.21 -0.58
N ARG A 50 -7.72 -19.10 -1.40
CA ARG A 50 -6.69 -18.07 -1.27
C ARG A 50 -6.54 -17.26 -2.54
N TRP A 51 -6.47 -15.95 -2.40
CA TRP A 51 -6.01 -15.05 -3.45
C TRP A 51 -4.71 -14.39 -3.02
N GLU A 52 -3.73 -14.40 -3.92
CA GLU A 52 -2.45 -13.71 -3.76
C GLU A 52 -2.31 -12.72 -4.91
N CYS A 53 -2.25 -11.43 -4.59
CA CYS A 53 -2.21 -10.39 -5.59
C CYS A 53 -1.18 -9.32 -5.25
N GLN A 54 -0.63 -8.72 -6.31
CA GLN A 54 0.29 -7.61 -6.22
C GLN A 54 -0.17 -6.46 -7.11
N GLY A 55 -0.25 -5.27 -6.51
CA GLY A 55 -0.44 -4.01 -7.21
C GLY A 55 0.81 -3.61 -7.99
N GLU A 56 0.66 -2.79 -9.03
CA GLU A 56 1.82 -2.29 -9.78
C GLU A 56 2.73 -1.39 -8.95
N CYS A 57 2.18 -0.80 -7.88
CA CYS A 57 2.91 -0.06 -6.85
C CYS A 57 3.73 -0.95 -5.89
N GLY A 58 3.67 -2.29 -6.04
CA GLY A 58 4.36 -3.25 -5.19
C GLY A 58 3.57 -3.71 -3.96
N LEU A 59 2.36 -3.19 -3.73
CA LEU A 59 1.50 -3.62 -2.63
C LEU A 59 1.15 -5.10 -2.77
N GLU A 60 1.56 -5.91 -1.79
CA GLU A 60 1.26 -7.33 -1.72
C GLU A 60 0.08 -7.57 -0.78
N MET A 61 -0.91 -8.31 -1.26
CA MET A 61 -2.13 -8.65 -0.53
C MET A 61 -2.40 -10.15 -0.64
N LEU A 62 -2.80 -10.74 0.49
CA LEU A 62 -3.26 -12.11 0.57
C LEU A 62 -4.64 -12.14 1.19
N ILE A 63 -5.57 -12.83 0.56
CA ILE A 63 -6.94 -12.98 1.04
C ILE A 63 -7.22 -14.45 1.27
N ASP A 64 -7.61 -14.80 2.49
CA ASP A 64 -8.06 -16.14 2.86
C ASP A 64 -9.57 -16.14 3.12
N LEU A 65 -10.29 -17.07 2.50
CA LEU A 65 -11.72 -17.30 2.75
C LEU A 65 -11.93 -18.78 3.12
N PRO A 66 -12.46 -19.10 4.32
CA PRO A 66 -12.76 -20.48 4.70
C PRO A 66 -13.66 -21.17 3.67
N ARG A 67 -13.37 -22.43 3.33
CA ARG A 67 -14.25 -23.24 2.45
C ARG A 67 -15.50 -23.69 3.18
N ASP A 68 -15.33 -24.04 4.45
CA ASP A 68 -16.36 -24.55 5.33
C ASP A 68 -16.54 -23.57 6.52
N GLY A 69 -17.78 -23.26 6.89
CA GLY A 69 -18.08 -22.40 8.05
C GLY A 69 -18.31 -20.92 7.69
N ALA A 70 -17.84 -20.02 8.56
CA ALA A 70 -18.10 -18.58 8.46
C ALA A 70 -17.51 -18.00 7.16
N GLN A 71 -18.35 -17.28 6.39
CA GLN A 71 -18.02 -16.75 5.07
C GLN A 71 -17.30 -15.39 5.12
N GLU A 72 -16.49 -15.17 6.14
CA GLU A 72 -15.72 -13.93 6.29
C GLU A 72 -14.35 -14.11 5.66
N ALA A 73 -14.00 -13.24 4.72
CA ALA A 73 -12.67 -13.23 4.15
C ALA A 73 -11.71 -12.43 5.05
N VAL A 74 -10.46 -12.86 5.13
CA VAL A 74 -9.42 -12.20 5.91
C VAL A 74 -8.35 -11.67 4.99
N LEU A 75 -8.10 -10.36 5.05
CA LEU A 75 -7.03 -9.70 4.30
C LEU A 75 -5.77 -9.62 5.15
N TRP A 76 -4.67 -10.08 4.57
CA TRP A 76 -3.33 -10.11 5.15
C TRP A 76 -2.39 -9.23 4.35
N MET A 77 -1.61 -8.42 5.05
CA MET A 77 -0.70 -7.45 4.43
C MET A 77 0.54 -7.26 5.29
N LYS A 78 1.66 -6.90 4.66
CA LYS A 78 2.89 -6.55 5.38
C LYS A 78 2.78 -5.20 6.09
N HIS A 79 2.17 -4.23 5.43
CA HIS A 79 1.91 -2.89 5.95
C HIS A 79 0.39 -2.73 6.07
N LEU A 80 -0.10 -2.22 7.21
CA LEU A 80 -1.53 -2.04 7.49
C LEU A 80 -2.08 -0.85 6.69
N GLU A 81 -2.29 -1.04 5.39
CA GLU A 81 -2.69 0.00 4.43
C GLU A 81 -4.06 -0.35 3.83
N VAL A 82 -5.08 -0.42 4.69
CA VAL A 82 -6.40 -0.99 4.35
C VAL A 82 -7.08 -0.19 3.24
N GLU A 83 -7.10 1.14 3.31
CA GLU A 83 -7.68 1.99 2.26
C GLU A 83 -7.06 1.71 0.89
N HIS A 84 -5.73 1.60 0.85
CA HIS A 84 -5.00 1.35 -0.37
C HIS A 84 -5.30 -0.04 -0.96
N ALA A 85 -5.43 -1.05 -0.10
CA ALA A 85 -5.84 -2.37 -0.54
C ALA A 85 -7.26 -2.38 -1.10
N LEU A 86 -8.24 -1.78 -0.40
CA LEU A 86 -9.63 -1.73 -0.87
C LEU A 86 -9.73 -1.09 -2.25
N GLU A 87 -8.98 -0.01 -2.49
CA GLU A 87 -8.93 0.66 -3.78
C GLU A 87 -8.44 -0.27 -4.90
N HIS A 88 -7.40 -1.06 -4.65
CA HIS A 88 -6.90 -2.05 -5.60
C HIS A 88 -7.86 -3.22 -5.83
N LEU A 89 -8.56 -3.64 -4.78
CA LEU A 89 -9.55 -4.72 -4.84
C LEU A 89 -10.86 -4.27 -5.50
N GLY A 90 -11.06 -2.97 -5.71
CA GLY A 90 -12.34 -2.43 -6.19
C GLY A 90 -13.45 -2.49 -5.12
N LEU A 91 -13.06 -2.61 -3.85
CA LEU A 91 -13.96 -2.71 -2.72
C LEU A 91 -14.12 -1.36 -2.02
N SER A 92 -15.16 -1.25 -1.21
CA SER A 92 -15.45 -0.07 -0.40
C SER A 92 -15.34 -0.42 1.09
N THR A 93 -15.36 0.59 1.96
CA THR A 93 -15.36 0.40 3.41
C THR A 93 -16.60 -0.33 3.94
N GLU A 94 -17.69 -0.41 3.16
CA GLU A 94 -18.90 -1.13 3.57
C GLU A 94 -18.70 -2.65 3.66
N HIS A 95 -17.69 -3.16 2.95
CA HIS A 95 -17.30 -4.56 3.01
C HIS A 95 -16.50 -4.89 4.27
N VAL A 96 -16.08 -3.90 5.05
CA VAL A 96 -15.14 -4.11 6.17
C VAL A 96 -15.90 -4.32 7.48
N LEU A 97 -15.76 -5.52 8.05
CA LEU A 97 -16.34 -5.87 9.36
C LEU A 97 -15.45 -5.46 10.53
N TRP A 98 -14.14 -5.53 10.33
CA TRP A 98 -13.15 -5.28 11.38
C TRP A 98 -11.82 -4.83 10.77
N ARG A 99 -11.07 -3.96 11.45
CA ARG A 99 -9.74 -3.50 11.03
C ARG A 99 -8.75 -3.51 12.18
N ALA A 100 -7.50 -3.86 11.89
CA ALA A 100 -6.41 -3.84 12.86
C ALA A 100 -5.95 -2.41 13.20
N ASP A 101 -5.96 -1.51 12.22
CA ASP A 101 -5.53 -0.12 12.36
C ASP A 101 -6.56 0.79 13.04
N MET A 102 -7.76 0.29 13.35
CA MET A 102 -8.72 0.97 14.23
C MET A 102 -8.36 0.83 15.72
N LEU A 103 -7.43 -0.08 16.06
CA LEU A 103 -7.00 -0.33 17.43
C LEU A 103 -5.83 0.55 17.86
N GLU A 104 -5.14 1.18 16.92
CA GLU A 104 -4.03 2.09 17.17
C GLU A 104 -4.23 3.40 16.38
N PRO A 105 -3.84 4.57 16.92
CA PRO A 105 -3.93 5.81 16.15
C PRO A 105 -3.12 5.72 14.86
N LEU A 106 -3.58 6.42 13.82
CA LEU A 106 -2.87 6.51 12.53
C LEU A 106 -1.39 6.80 12.75
N PRO A 107 -0.48 6.17 11.98
CA PRO A 107 0.93 6.51 12.02
C PRO A 107 1.10 8.03 11.82
N LEU A 108 1.73 8.70 12.79
CA LEU A 108 2.00 10.14 12.68
C LEU A 108 3.15 10.44 11.70
N ASP A 109 3.96 9.43 11.41
CA ASP A 109 5.14 9.51 10.57
C ASP A 109 4.91 8.73 9.27
N GLY A 110 5.10 9.37 8.12
CA GLY A 110 4.96 8.73 6.81
C GLY A 110 4.56 9.71 5.71
N TRP A 111 3.83 9.18 4.72
CA TRP A 111 3.34 9.90 3.56
C TRP A 111 1.81 9.99 3.63
N ALA A 112 1.31 11.17 3.93
CA ALA A 112 -0.12 11.45 3.94
C ALA A 112 -0.66 11.58 2.52
N VAL A 113 -1.83 10.97 2.29
CA VAL A 113 -2.67 11.26 1.13
C VAL A 113 -3.67 12.32 1.55
N VAL A 114 -3.56 13.50 0.94
CA VAL A 114 -4.33 14.69 1.30
C VAL A 114 -5.35 14.98 0.23
N ARG A 115 -6.63 15.02 0.61
CA ARG A 115 -7.71 15.50 -0.26
C ARG A 115 -7.88 17.00 -0.08
N GLN A 116 -8.03 17.73 -1.18
CA GLN A 116 -8.51 19.10 -1.17
C GLN A 116 -9.91 19.19 -1.79
N ASP A 117 -10.85 19.80 -1.06
CA ASP A 117 -12.20 20.05 -1.55
C ASP A 117 -12.30 21.32 -2.44
N ASN A 118 -13.47 21.57 -3.03
CA ASN A 118 -13.71 22.71 -3.90
C ASN A 118 -13.59 24.08 -3.21
N ALA A 119 -13.68 24.12 -1.88
CA ALA A 119 -13.49 25.33 -1.09
C ALA A 119 -12.01 25.54 -0.68
N GLY A 120 -11.13 24.62 -1.06
CA GLY A 120 -9.71 24.65 -0.71
C GLY A 120 -9.39 24.09 0.66
N ASN A 121 -10.35 23.50 1.36
CA ASN A 121 -10.08 22.83 2.64
C ASN A 121 -9.36 21.51 2.39
N ARG A 122 -8.43 21.18 3.28
CA ARG A 122 -7.51 20.06 3.12
C ARG A 122 -7.68 19.05 4.26
N PHE A 123 -7.72 17.78 3.92
CA PHE A 123 -7.98 16.69 4.85
C PHE A 123 -7.02 15.53 4.58
N ASP A 124 -6.32 15.06 5.60
CA ASP A 124 -5.55 13.83 5.52
C ASP A 124 -6.52 12.64 5.51
N ILE A 125 -6.45 11.83 4.45
CA ILE A 125 -7.27 10.62 4.29
C ILE A 125 -6.66 9.47 5.07
N CYS A 126 -5.35 9.27 4.91
CA CYS A 126 -4.55 8.30 5.66
C CYS A 126 -3.06 8.67 5.57
N VAL A 127 -2.23 8.01 6.37
CA VAL A 127 -0.76 8.10 6.32
C VAL A 127 -0.21 6.72 6.02
N LEU A 128 0.52 6.58 4.91
CA LEU A 128 1.15 5.33 4.50
C LEU A 128 2.65 5.35 4.78
N SER A 129 3.20 4.16 5.03
CA SER A 129 4.62 4.01 5.36
C SER A 129 5.52 4.01 4.12
N VAL A 130 4.95 3.73 2.94
CA VAL A 130 5.67 3.59 1.67
C VAL A 130 5.23 4.72 0.72
N PRO A 131 6.17 5.52 0.15
CA PRO A 131 5.83 6.66 -0.72
C PRO A 131 5.10 6.23 -1.99
N ASP A 132 5.58 5.18 -2.66
CA ASP A 132 4.99 4.68 -3.91
C ASP A 132 3.54 4.22 -3.71
N HIS A 133 3.21 3.75 -2.50
CA HIS A 133 1.85 3.36 -2.14
C HIS A 133 0.95 4.59 -1.94
N ALA A 134 1.45 5.64 -1.28
CA ALA A 134 0.70 6.89 -1.09
C ALA A 134 0.44 7.59 -2.44
N GLU A 135 1.44 7.60 -3.31
CA GLU A 135 1.29 8.10 -4.68
C GLU A 135 0.27 7.27 -5.47
N CYS A 136 0.33 5.94 -5.38
CA CYS A 136 -0.64 5.07 -6.04
C CYS A 136 -2.07 5.34 -5.56
N LEU A 137 -2.27 5.41 -4.24
CA LEU A 137 -3.58 5.67 -3.66
C LEU A 137 -4.14 7.03 -4.11
N ALA A 138 -3.33 8.09 -4.09
CA ALA A 138 -3.75 9.41 -4.56
C ALA A 138 -4.26 9.37 -6.00
N ARG A 139 -3.54 8.69 -6.91
CA ARG A 139 -3.95 8.53 -8.32
C ARG A 139 -5.24 7.72 -8.47
N LEU A 140 -5.40 6.65 -7.69
CA LEU A 140 -6.62 5.83 -7.71
C LEU A 140 -7.84 6.65 -7.26
N LEU A 141 -7.70 7.43 -6.19
CA LEU A 141 -8.77 8.28 -5.68
C LEU A 141 -9.14 9.39 -6.67
N GLU A 142 -8.14 10.06 -7.26
CA GLU A 142 -8.35 11.11 -8.27
C GLU A 142 -9.06 10.55 -9.52
N THR A 143 -8.76 9.31 -9.90
CA THR A 143 -9.44 8.64 -11.01
C THR A 143 -10.92 8.36 -10.70
N ARG A 144 -11.26 8.05 -9.44
CA ARG A 144 -12.66 7.76 -9.04
C ARG A 144 -13.50 9.02 -8.85
N VAL A 145 -12.91 10.09 -8.34
CA VAL A 145 -13.61 11.34 -8.04
C VAL A 145 -12.83 12.52 -8.64
N PRO A 146 -12.95 12.74 -9.97
CA PRO A 146 -12.13 13.73 -10.68
C PRO A 146 -12.38 15.18 -10.23
N GLU A 147 -13.50 15.45 -9.56
CA GLU A 147 -13.81 16.77 -9.00
C GLU A 147 -13.02 17.07 -7.71
N GLN A 148 -12.30 16.09 -7.17
CA GLN A 148 -11.46 16.25 -5.99
C GLN A 148 -10.00 16.10 -6.39
N SER A 149 -9.13 16.91 -5.77
CA SER A 149 -7.69 16.79 -5.97
C SER A 149 -7.06 16.06 -4.80
N TYR A 150 -6.08 15.21 -5.10
CA TYR A 150 -5.36 14.42 -4.13
C TYR A 150 -3.86 14.66 -4.28
N ALA A 151 -3.18 14.90 -3.18
CA ALA A 151 -1.74 15.15 -3.15
C ALA A 151 -1.07 14.28 -2.08
N MET A 152 0.21 13.96 -2.29
CA MET A 152 1.04 13.28 -1.30
C MET A 152 1.87 14.30 -0.53
N GLU A 153 1.92 14.18 0.80
CA GLU A 153 2.74 15.04 1.65
C GLU A 153 3.45 14.26 2.76
N GLY A 154 4.66 14.68 3.12
CA GLY A 154 5.35 14.11 4.28
C GLY A 154 4.70 14.53 5.60
N ARG A 155 4.60 13.60 6.55
CA ARG A 155 4.22 13.83 7.95
C ARG A 155 5.29 13.23 8.84
N GLY A 156 5.77 13.99 9.83
CA GLY A 156 6.74 13.49 10.81
C GLY A 156 8.10 12.99 10.27
N LEU A 157 8.27 12.94 8.94
CA LEU A 157 9.52 12.58 8.28
C LEU A 157 10.57 13.60 8.69
N LYS A 158 11.62 13.12 9.39
CA LYS A 158 12.79 13.95 9.66
C LYS A 158 13.27 14.54 8.33
N PRO A 159 13.47 15.86 8.22
CA PRO A 159 13.97 16.45 6.99
C PRO A 159 15.26 15.71 6.63
N ALA A 160 15.34 15.23 5.39
CA ALA A 160 16.53 14.55 4.92
C ALA A 160 17.75 15.40 5.30
N PRO A 161 18.80 14.83 5.89
CA PRO A 161 20.00 15.60 6.17
C PRO A 161 20.42 16.25 4.87
N ARG A 162 20.48 17.59 4.86
CA ARG A 162 20.94 18.35 3.70
C ARG A 162 22.20 17.67 3.21
N ARG A 163 22.20 17.14 1.99
CA ARG A 163 23.43 16.68 1.36
C ARG A 163 24.33 17.89 1.32
N THR A 164 25.31 17.94 2.23
CA THR A 164 26.42 18.86 2.11
C THR A 164 27.01 18.56 0.74
N PRO A 165 27.05 19.52 -0.21
CA PRO A 165 27.70 19.25 -1.48
C PRO A 165 29.11 18.78 -1.15
N SER A 166 29.44 17.56 -1.59
CA SER A 166 30.78 17.02 -1.45
C SER A 166 31.74 18.05 -2.01
N ARG A 167 32.62 18.62 -1.18
CA ARG A 167 33.82 19.30 -1.67
C ARG A 167 34.62 18.25 -2.41
N GLY A 168 34.47 18.19 -3.73
CA GLY A 168 35.12 17.20 -4.58
C GLY A 168 35.27 17.75 -5.99
N TRP A 169 36.49 18.20 -6.27
CA TRP A 169 37.00 18.76 -7.53
C TRP A 169 36.47 20.12 -8.00
N ALA A 170 37.18 21.17 -7.59
CA ALA A 170 37.48 22.25 -8.52
C ALA A 170 38.61 21.78 -9.46
N PRO A 171 38.49 21.91 -10.79
CA PRO A 171 39.62 21.70 -11.69
C PRO A 171 40.68 22.79 -11.44
N PRO A 172 41.98 22.51 -11.63
CA PRO A 172 43.02 23.51 -11.48
C PRO A 172 42.79 24.65 -12.49
N SER A 173 42.90 25.90 -12.02
CA SER A 173 42.94 27.07 -12.90
C SER A 173 44.22 27.01 -13.73
N HIS A 174 44.07 27.05 -15.05
CA HIS A 174 45.18 27.38 -15.94
C HIS A 174 45.30 28.90 -15.93
N ASP A 175 46.15 29.43 -15.04
CA ASP A 175 46.60 30.82 -15.16
C ASP A 175 47.85 30.88 -16.02
N GLU A 176 47.75 31.80 -16.97
CA GLU A 176 48.65 32.12 -18.06
C GLU A 176 50.07 32.45 -17.58
N HIS A 177 51.06 31.93 -18.31
CA HIS A 177 52.42 32.43 -18.25
C HIS A 177 52.49 33.83 -18.89
N THR A 178 52.69 34.85 -18.06
CA THR A 178 53.28 36.12 -18.48
C THR A 178 54.58 36.39 -17.73
N ALA A 179 55.66 36.32 -18.52
CA ALA A 179 56.95 37.03 -18.47
C ALA A 179 57.44 37.74 -17.19
N SER A 180 58.71 37.50 -16.87
CA SER A 180 59.76 38.43 -16.36
C SER A 180 61.05 37.59 -16.25
N LEU A 181 62.23 37.91 -16.80
CA LEU A 181 62.97 39.15 -17.06
C LEU A 181 63.82 39.02 -18.34
#